data_AF-A0A3M1RX03-F1
#
_entry.id   AF-A0A3M1RX03-F1
#
_cell.length_a   1.000
_cell.length_b   1.000
_cell.length_c   1.000
_cell.angle_alpha   90.00
_cell.angle_beta   90.00
_cell.angle_gamma   90.00
#
_symmetry.space_group_name_H-M   'P 1'
#
loop_
_entity.id
_entity.type
_entity.pdbx_description
1 polymer ?
#
loop_
_entity_poly.entity_id
_entity_poly.type
_entity_poly.pdbx_seq_one_letter_code
_entity_poly.pdbx_strand_id
1 'polypeptide(L)' 'MARESIPQQPYLLRALHDRISDNGNTPYLIVDATVSGVSVPEAYVENGRITLNIGHSA' A
#
# COMPACT_ATOMS: atom_id res chain seq x y z
N MET A 1 -24.17 19.11 -11.92
CA MET A 1 -23.76 17.81 -11.38
C MET A 1 -22.24 17.77 -11.38
N ALA A 2 -21.59 17.73 -10.21
CA ALA A 2 -20.14 17.60 -10.15
C ALA A 2 -19.77 16.17 -10.54
N ARG A 3 -18.83 15.99 -11.49
CA ARG A 3 -18.25 14.68 -11.76
C ARG A 3 -17.39 14.31 -10.56
N GLU A 4 -17.79 13.26 -9.85
CA GLU A 4 -16.93 12.64 -8.85
C GLU A 4 -15.67 12.14 -9.57
N SER A 5 -14.51 12.65 -9.16
CA SER A 5 -13.23 12.28 -9.76
C SER A 5 -12.81 10.91 -9.25
N ILE A 6 -12.35 10.05 -10.16
CA ILE A 6 -11.80 8.76 -9.79
C ILE A 6 -10.53 9.00 -8.95
N PRO A 7 -10.40 8.41 -7.75
CA PRO A 7 -9.20 8.53 -6.94
C PRO A 7 -7.95 8.11 -7.73
N GLN A 8 -6.92 8.96 -7.72
CA GLN A 8 -5.66 8.69 -8.44
C GLN A 8 -4.71 7.76 -7.66
N GLN A 9 -4.95 7.60 -6.36
CA GLN A 9 -4.08 6.84 -5.44
C GLN A 9 -3.78 5.40 -5.91
N PRO A 10 -4.75 4.60 -6.41
CA PRO A 10 -4.43 3.25 -6.89
C PRO A 10 -3.50 3.24 -8.11
N TYR A 11 -3.57 4.25 -8.97
CA TYR A 11 -2.71 4.36 -10.16
C TYR A 11 -1.29 4.76 -9.78
N LEU A 12 -1.15 5.74 -8.89
CA LEU A 12 0.16 6.16 -8.38
C LEU A 12 0.85 5.03 -7.62
N LEU A 13 0.11 4.26 -6.82
CA LEU A 13 0.64 3.09 -6.11
C LEU A 13 1.26 2.08 -7.09
N ARG A 14 0.54 1.74 -8.18
CA ARG A 14 1.04 0.79 -9.20
C ARG A 14 2.28 1.33 -9.91
N ALA A 15 2.26 2.60 -10.34
CA ALA A 15 3.41 3.20 -11.02
C ALA A 15 4.66 3.26 -10.13
N LEU A 16 4.49 3.52 -8.83
CA LEU A 16 5.60 3.50 -7.87
C LEU A 16 6.09 2.08 -7.59
N HIS A 17 5.18 1.10 -7.48
CA HIS A 17 5.55 -0.30 -7.31
C HIS A 17 6.41 -0.81 -8.47
N ASP A 18 5.99 -0.54 -9.72
CA ASP A 18 6.74 -0.89 -10.93
C ASP A 18 8.11 -0.21 -10.91
N ARG A 19 8.14 1.12 -10.66
CA ARG A 19 9.39 1.88 -10.67
C ARG A 19 10.38 1.43 -9.58
N ILE A 20 9.90 1.10 -8.39
CA ILE A 20 10.75 0.60 -7.29
C ILE A 20 11.32 -0.76 -7.67
N SER A 21 10.49 -1.64 -8.21
CA SER A 21 10.87 -2.99 -8.65
C SER A 21 11.87 -2.96 -9.80
N ASP A 22 11.64 -2.14 -10.82
CA ASP A 22 12.53 -1.95 -11.97
C ASP A 22 13.90 -1.41 -11.57
N ASN A 23 13.97 -0.64 -10.48
CA ASN A 23 15.21 -0.15 -9.91
C ASN A 23 15.94 -1.19 -9.02
N GLY A 24 15.45 -2.43 -8.94
CA GLY A 24 16.04 -3.50 -8.13
C GLY A 24 15.80 -3.37 -6.62
N ASN A 25 14.88 -2.50 -6.20
CA ASN A 25 14.54 -2.30 -4.79
C ASN A 25 13.28 -3.10 -4.42
N THR A 26 13.09 -3.34 -3.11
CA THR A 26 11.90 -4.02 -2.59
C THR A 26 10.82 -2.99 -2.23
N PRO A 27 9.62 -3.05 -2.84
CA PRO A 27 8.54 -2.13 -2.49
C PRO A 27 7.90 -2.50 -1.15
N TYR A 28 7.79 -1.50 -0.27
CA TYR A 28 7.11 -1.61 1.02
C TYR A 28 5.90 -0.68 1.05
N LEU A 29 4.79 -1.15 1.63
CA LEU A 29 3.56 -0.41 1.82
C LEU A 29 3.27 -0.25 3.31
N ILE A 30 2.99 0.97 3.73
CA ILE A 30 2.49 1.20 5.09
C ILE A 30 0.97 1.34 5.03
N VAL A 31 0.28 0.50 5.79
CA VAL A 31 -1.19 0.48 5.88
C VAL A 31 -1.59 0.97 7.27
N ASP A 32 -2.65 1.78 7.32
CA ASP A 32 -3.33 2.14 8.56
C ASP A 32 -4.25 0.97 8.97
N ALA A 33 -3.90 0.30 10.06
CA ALA A 33 -4.63 -0.87 10.56
C ALA A 33 -5.90 -0.49 11.35
N THR A 34 -6.13 0.81 11.61
CA THR A 34 -7.30 1.29 12.35
C THR A 34 -8.53 1.52 11.46
N VAL A 35 -8.35 1.49 10.14
CA VAL A 35 -9.42 1.69 9.17
C VAL A 35 -10.32 0.46 9.09
N SER A 36 -11.64 0.68 9.12
CA SER A 36 -12.64 -0.39 8.99
C SER A 36 -12.47 -1.17 7.68
N GLY A 37 -12.46 -2.49 7.78
CA GLY A 37 -12.28 -3.40 6.64
C GLY A 37 -10.82 -3.80 6.36
N VAL A 38 -9.84 -3.23 7.08
CA VAL A 38 -8.45 -3.72 7.02
C VAL A 38 -8.33 -5.03 7.79
N SER A 39 -7.79 -6.07 7.14
CA SER A 39 -7.53 -7.38 7.75
C SER A 39 -6.07 -7.73 7.57
N VAL A 40 -5.31 -7.72 8.67
CA VAL A 40 -3.87 -7.97 8.70
C VAL A 40 -3.52 -8.71 10.01
N PRO A 41 -2.36 -9.39 10.09
CA PRO A 41 -1.89 -10.00 11.33
C PRO A 41 -1.66 -8.95 12.44
N GLU A 42 -2.56 -8.87 13.41
CA GLU A 42 -2.54 -7.84 14.47
C GLU A 42 -1.25 -7.85 15.31
N ALA A 43 -0.62 -9.02 15.46
CA ALA A 43 0.64 -9.18 16.20
C ALA A 43 1.82 -8.37 15.63
N TYR A 44 1.73 -7.91 14.38
CA TYR A 44 2.76 -7.12 13.70
C TYR A 44 2.35 -5.65 13.50
N VAL A 45 1.23 -5.22 14.11
CA VAL A 45 0.79 -3.82 14.06
C VAL A 45 1.52 -3.02 15.13
N GLU A 46 2.18 -1.95 14.72
CA GLU A 46 2.89 -1.02 15.60
C GLU A 46 2.29 0.38 15.45
N ASN A 47 1.83 0.97 16.56
CA ASN A 47 1.22 2.30 16.58
C ASN A 47 0.06 2.47 15.58
N GLY A 48 -0.77 1.43 15.44
CA GLY A 48 -1.91 1.43 14.52
C GLY A 48 -1.54 1.30 13.03
N ARG A 49 -0.28 1.02 12.71
CA ARG A 49 0.21 0.86 11.33
C ARG A 49 0.90 -0.48 11.16
N ILE A 50 0.90 -1.00 9.94
CA ILE A 50 1.68 -2.18 9.54
C ILE A 50 2.48 -1.87 8.29
N THR A 51 3.74 -2.30 8.26
CA THR A 51 4.60 -2.22 7.09
C THR A 51 4.60 -3.59 6.40
N LEU A 52 4.19 -3.62 5.14
CA LEU A 52 4.08 -4.83 4.33
C LEU A 52 5.13 -4.82 3.22
N ASN A 53 5.86 -5.92 3.05
CA ASN A 53 6.62 -6.17 1.84
C ASN A 53 5.63 -6.58 0.74
N ILE A 54 5.60 -5.84 -0.38
CA ILE A 54 4.73 -6.11 -1.53
C ILE A 54 5.54 -6.39 -2.80
N GLY A 55 6.80 -6.82 -2.66
CA GLY A 55 7.63 -7.25 -3.78
C GLY A 55 7.11 -8.53 -4.42
N HIS A 56 7.44 -8.75 -5.70
CA HIS A 56 6.99 -9.91 -6.48
C HIS A 56 7.40 -11.28 -5.91
N SER A 57 8.43 -11.32 -5.06
CA SER A 57 8.97 -12.54 -4.45
C SER A 57 8.59 -12.73 -2.97
N ALA A 58 7.75 -11.84 -2.43
CA ALA A 58 7.32 -11.88 -1.04
C ALA A 58 6.35 -13.03 -0.76
#